data_AF-A0A1M5B1W7-F1
#
_entry.id   AF-A0A1M5B1W7-F1
#
_cell.length_a   1.000
_cell.length_b   1.000
_cell.length_c   1.000
_cell.angle_alpha   90.00
_cell.angle_beta   90.00
_cell.angle_gamma   90.00
#
_symmetry.space_group_name_H-M   'P 1'
#
loop_
_entity.id
_entity.type
_entity.pdbx_description
1 polymer ?
#
loop_
_entity_poly.entity_id
_entity_poly.type
_entity_poly.pdbx_seq_one_letter_code
_entity_poly.pdbx_strand_id
1 'polypeptide(L)'
;MKRPISLLLFLFFFSVYSQVSDKTAAIIKPLEKNKLFYTGSDGEMKKVEKLLLKKASTEELVFLAEKGENVYIKATAIDVLAKKKEGDKILEIFKKNLHSKEKLTYRTDCLVDDYLLSVHIFESVSVGSNFSEKEKENLERKMEYLALNAYPINMELLEALAYGLPMNNDIYTKIRKIVVDTKSPELLATLAKYKNPNDIELIKSFGLSAYSAIEKFPDPKFLPFIKENIKDSLDFHVMFALSKFCSEEAKEIVIKAIALDKKQSEKNDCGNGCLSTIYQHIYMERCKLYYPLLADLWLTDKIISFDILDDYEKKHTQKETAKFLLDGFLLPGEAEVIAVNRFDMDDHVMDNASSDMTFDSGLRLVKLLERTKKISREAYEKGLRNSLPYMDPLRFPSFISQLKDHASVLQNKDFLLNQLKNNENPYELLFLMKGIKMLKDKNLFNEGAVIVVSRKAEFKKFPVWEEKYRSFIKENNIKE
;
A
#
# COMPACT_ATOMS: atom_id res chain seq x y z
N MET A 1 26.20 -26.99 73.04
CA MET A 1 26.85 -26.51 71.80
C MET A 1 26.09 -27.03 70.57
N LYS A 2 25.05 -26.33 70.10
CA LYS A 2 24.39 -26.56 68.79
C LYS A 2 23.66 -25.27 68.42
N ARG A 3 24.32 -24.32 67.74
CA ARG A 3 23.73 -23.15 67.05
C ARG A 3 24.84 -22.21 66.49
N PRO A 4 25.58 -22.65 65.47
CA PRO A 4 25.99 -21.67 64.45
C PRO A 4 25.74 -22.10 63.00
N ILE A 5 25.29 -23.34 62.75
CA ILE A 5 25.14 -23.86 61.38
C ILE A 5 23.85 -23.37 60.70
N SER A 6 22.77 -23.11 61.44
CA SER A 6 21.50 -22.63 60.84
C SER A 6 21.53 -21.19 60.36
N LEU A 7 22.41 -20.32 60.90
CA LEU A 7 22.49 -18.91 60.47
C LEU A 7 23.29 -18.75 59.16
N LEU A 8 24.28 -19.63 58.93
CA LEU A 8 25.04 -19.68 57.68
C LEU A 8 24.20 -20.22 56.53
N LEU A 9 23.34 -21.22 56.77
CA LEU A 9 22.38 -21.71 55.77
C LEU A 9 21.32 -20.65 55.43
N PHE A 10 20.86 -19.83 56.39
CA PHE A 10 19.93 -18.73 56.09
C PHE A 10 20.56 -17.62 55.23
N LEU A 11 21.86 -17.32 55.40
CA LEU A 11 22.55 -16.35 54.56
C LEU A 11 22.77 -16.84 53.10
N PHE A 12 22.85 -18.15 52.87
CA PHE A 12 22.87 -18.73 51.51
C PHE A 12 21.49 -18.74 50.82
N PHE A 13 20.39 -18.64 51.57
CA PHE A 13 19.04 -18.54 50.99
C PHE A 13 18.59 -17.09 50.74
N PHE A 14 19.26 -16.08 51.33
CA PHE A 14 18.94 -14.66 51.15
C PHE A 14 19.85 -13.92 50.15
N SER A 15 20.90 -14.55 49.64
CA SER A 15 21.50 -14.16 48.37
C SER A 15 20.60 -14.62 47.23
N VAL A 16 19.42 -13.99 47.13
CA VAL A 16 18.56 -14.08 45.95
C VAL A 16 19.40 -13.61 44.78
N TYR A 17 19.92 -14.58 44.03
CA TYR A 17 20.60 -14.36 42.76
C TYR A 17 19.74 -13.39 41.94
N SER A 18 20.26 -12.20 41.65
CA SER A 18 19.72 -11.42 40.54
C SER A 18 19.75 -12.33 39.31
N GLN A 19 18.58 -12.66 38.77
CA GLN A 19 18.46 -13.57 37.62
C GLN A 19 19.05 -12.95 36.33
N VAL A 20 19.46 -11.68 36.41
CA VAL A 20 20.19 -10.92 35.40
C VAL A 20 21.52 -10.45 35.99
N SER A 21 22.63 -10.71 35.30
CA SER A 21 23.94 -10.21 35.72
C SER A 21 24.04 -8.69 35.61
N ASP A 22 24.91 -8.06 36.41
CA ASP A 22 25.17 -6.60 36.35
C ASP A 22 25.55 -6.14 34.93
N LYS A 23 26.24 -7.00 34.20
CA LYS A 23 26.64 -6.77 32.81
C LYS A 23 25.42 -6.71 31.89
N THR A 24 24.48 -7.64 32.02
CA THR A 24 23.25 -7.65 31.23
C THR A 24 22.32 -6.52 31.64
N ALA A 25 22.21 -6.21 32.93
CA ALA A 25 21.48 -5.06 33.44
C ALA A 25 22.00 -3.73 32.87
N ALA A 26 23.33 -3.56 32.81
CA ALA A 26 23.93 -2.38 32.19
C ALA A 26 23.64 -2.25 30.69
N ILE A 27 23.46 -3.37 29.97
CA ILE A 27 23.15 -3.37 28.54
C ILE A 27 21.70 -2.93 28.28
N ILE A 28 20.75 -3.35 29.12
CA ILE A 28 19.31 -3.05 28.91
C ILE A 28 18.87 -1.70 29.47
N LYS A 29 19.65 -1.10 30.37
CA LYS A 29 19.35 0.20 31.01
C LYS A 29 18.87 1.32 30.05
N PRO A 30 19.42 1.46 28.82
CA PRO A 30 18.90 2.45 27.87
C PRO A 30 17.42 2.23 27.52
N LEU A 31 16.95 0.98 27.51
CA LEU A 31 15.57 0.62 27.15
C LEU A 31 14.56 0.92 28.26
N GLU A 32 14.98 1.13 29.51
CA GLU A 32 14.08 1.43 30.64
C GLU A 32 13.24 2.69 30.39
N LYS A 33 13.80 3.65 29.65
CA LYS A 33 13.16 4.94 29.34
C LYS A 33 12.43 4.96 28.00
N ASN A 34 12.46 3.85 27.24
CA ASN A 34 11.86 3.82 25.92
C ASN A 34 10.34 3.81 26.00
N LYS A 35 9.72 4.43 25.01
CA LYS A 35 8.26 4.52 24.83
C LYS A 35 7.81 4.17 23.42
N LEU A 36 8.74 3.80 22.54
CA LEU A 36 8.48 3.57 21.12
C LEU A 36 9.43 2.50 20.58
N PHE A 37 8.93 1.62 19.71
CA PHE A 37 9.67 0.64 18.94
C PHE A 37 9.66 1.08 17.47
N TYR A 38 10.83 1.27 16.84
CA TYR A 38 10.90 1.75 15.46
C TYR A 38 11.08 0.59 14.47
N THR A 39 10.26 0.53 13.42
CA THR A 39 10.47 -0.35 12.26
C THR A 39 11.56 0.24 11.35
N GLY A 40 12.75 0.44 11.89
CA GLY A 40 13.80 1.24 11.23
C GLY A 40 15.13 1.17 11.96
N SER A 41 16.17 1.78 11.38
CA SER A 41 17.51 1.89 11.97
C SER A 41 17.55 2.79 13.20
N ASP A 42 16.82 2.45 14.26
CA ASP A 42 17.12 3.05 15.56
C ASP A 42 18.47 2.50 16.03
N GLY A 43 19.43 3.42 16.16
CA GLY A 43 20.79 3.09 16.51
C GLY A 43 20.90 2.50 17.92
N GLU A 44 19.99 2.82 18.84
CA GLU A 44 20.10 2.38 20.24
C GLU A 44 19.57 0.96 20.45
N MET A 45 18.35 0.63 20.02
CA MET A 45 17.81 -0.74 20.13
C MET A 45 18.69 -1.76 19.42
N LYS A 46 19.12 -1.48 18.18
CA LYS A 46 20.02 -2.37 17.43
C LYS A 46 21.38 -2.54 18.13
N LYS A 47 21.88 -1.54 18.86
CA LYS A 47 23.10 -1.66 19.67
C LYS A 47 22.86 -2.57 20.87
N VAL A 48 21.74 -2.39 21.59
CA VAL A 48 21.37 -3.23 22.73
C VAL A 48 21.21 -4.68 22.31
N GLU A 49 20.45 -4.95 21.24
CA GLU A 49 20.30 -6.30 20.67
C GLU A 49 21.63 -6.96 20.33
N LYS A 50 22.53 -6.24 19.63
CA LYS A 50 23.86 -6.76 19.28
C LYS A 50 24.71 -7.07 20.52
N LEU A 51 24.59 -6.27 21.58
CA LEU A 51 25.30 -6.50 22.83
C LEU A 51 24.73 -7.69 23.59
N LEU A 52 23.39 -7.78 23.70
CA LEU A 52 22.71 -8.90 24.34
C LEU A 52 23.01 -10.22 23.62
N LEU A 53 22.95 -10.25 22.29
CA LEU A 53 23.26 -11.43 21.48
C LEU A 53 24.65 -12.00 21.80
N LYS A 54 25.63 -11.11 22.04
CA LYS A 54 27.02 -11.48 22.34
C LYS A 54 27.28 -11.81 23.82
N LYS A 55 26.53 -11.20 24.74
CA LYS A 55 26.93 -11.12 26.16
C LYS A 55 25.95 -11.75 27.14
N ALA A 56 24.66 -11.82 26.81
CA ALA A 56 23.65 -12.40 27.69
C ALA A 56 23.54 -13.92 27.47
N SER A 57 23.38 -14.67 28.56
CA SER A 57 23.03 -16.08 28.48
C SER A 57 21.59 -16.25 27.96
N THR A 58 21.24 -17.46 27.50
CA THR A 58 19.86 -17.68 27.08
C THR A 58 18.90 -17.61 28.26
N GLU A 59 19.31 -18.03 29.45
CA GLU A 59 18.50 -17.99 30.67
C GLU A 59 18.20 -16.54 31.11
N GLU A 60 19.19 -15.65 31.01
CA GLU A 60 18.98 -14.21 31.25
C GLU A 60 17.98 -13.63 30.24
N LEU A 61 18.06 -14.02 28.96
CA LEU A 61 17.14 -13.56 27.94
C LEU A 61 15.71 -14.08 28.15
N VAL A 62 15.54 -15.34 28.55
CA VAL A 62 14.22 -15.87 28.94
C VAL A 62 13.65 -15.10 30.12
N PHE A 63 14.46 -14.84 31.14
CA PHE A 63 14.02 -14.04 32.28
C PHE A 63 13.58 -12.63 31.85
N LEU A 64 14.38 -11.95 31.02
CA LEU A 64 14.05 -10.62 30.51
C LEU A 64 12.78 -10.62 29.65
N ALA A 65 12.58 -11.63 28.81
CA ALA A 65 11.38 -11.76 27.99
C ALA A 65 10.10 -11.95 28.84
N GLU A 66 10.20 -12.58 30.00
CA GLU A 66 9.05 -12.83 30.88
C GLU A 66 8.83 -11.73 31.94
N LYS A 67 9.91 -11.20 32.50
CA LYS A 67 9.93 -10.38 33.72
C LYS A 67 10.64 -9.03 33.54
N GLY A 68 11.02 -8.67 32.32
CA GLY A 68 11.56 -7.35 32.02
C GLY A 68 10.66 -6.23 32.54
N GLU A 69 11.27 -5.16 33.05
CA GLU A 69 10.57 -4.06 33.72
C GLU A 69 9.56 -3.35 32.82
N ASN A 70 9.80 -3.34 31.51
CA ASN A 70 8.89 -2.81 30.51
C ASN A 70 8.80 -3.72 29.27
N VAL A 71 7.79 -3.48 28.45
CA VAL A 71 7.50 -4.27 27.25
C VAL A 71 8.61 -4.22 26.20
N TYR A 72 9.38 -3.12 26.12
CA TYR A 72 10.47 -2.97 25.15
C TYR A 72 11.67 -3.84 25.50
N ILE A 73 12.00 -3.97 26.80
CA ILE A 73 13.02 -4.92 27.28
C ILE A 73 12.59 -6.35 26.92
N LYS A 74 11.32 -6.69 27.14
CA LYS A 74 10.79 -8.02 26.81
C LYS A 74 10.91 -8.31 25.31
N ALA A 75 10.42 -7.39 24.46
CA ALA A 75 10.49 -7.49 23.00
C ALA A 75 11.94 -7.65 22.50
N THR A 76 12.86 -6.80 22.97
CA THR A 76 14.27 -6.91 22.61
C THR A 76 14.87 -8.26 23.01
N ALA A 77 14.51 -8.80 24.19
CA ALA A 77 14.96 -10.12 24.60
C ALA A 77 14.41 -11.23 23.70
N ILE A 78 13.14 -11.14 23.29
CA ILE A 78 12.50 -12.06 22.32
C ILE A 78 13.21 -12.03 20.97
N ASP A 79 13.50 -10.84 20.42
CA ASP A 79 14.25 -10.70 19.16
C ASP A 79 15.64 -11.36 19.24
N VAL A 80 16.32 -11.22 20.38
CA VAL A 80 17.64 -11.84 20.59
C VAL A 80 17.50 -13.37 20.72
N LEU A 81 16.47 -13.87 21.40
CA LEU A 81 16.17 -15.31 21.46
C LEU A 81 15.89 -15.88 20.06
N ALA A 82 15.14 -15.16 19.23
CA ALA A 82 14.87 -15.54 17.84
C ALA A 82 16.17 -15.62 17.03
N LYS A 83 17.06 -14.62 17.15
CA LYS A 83 18.39 -14.63 16.51
C LYS A 83 19.30 -15.76 17.00
N LYS A 84 19.11 -16.22 18.25
CA LYS A 84 19.77 -17.41 18.80
C LYS A 84 19.08 -18.73 18.41
N LYS A 85 17.97 -18.68 17.68
CA LYS A 85 17.16 -19.82 17.23
C LYS A 85 16.57 -20.64 18.38
N GLU A 86 16.22 -19.98 19.49
CA GLU A 86 15.71 -20.62 20.71
C GLU A 86 14.18 -20.85 20.63
N GLY A 87 13.71 -21.49 19.56
CA GLY A 87 12.29 -21.59 19.22
C GLY A 87 11.39 -22.18 20.31
N ASP A 88 11.84 -23.25 20.98
CA ASP A 88 11.08 -23.87 22.08
C ASP A 88 10.93 -22.92 23.28
N LYS A 89 11.94 -22.10 23.58
CA LYS A 89 11.86 -21.12 24.67
C LYS A 89 10.91 -19.99 24.31
N ILE A 90 10.93 -19.53 23.05
CA ILE A 90 9.98 -18.53 22.54
C ILE A 90 8.55 -19.05 22.63
N LEU A 91 8.31 -20.32 22.30
CA LEU A 91 6.99 -20.95 22.44
C LEU A 91 6.50 -20.96 23.89
N GLU A 92 7.37 -21.27 24.85
CA GLU A 92 7.02 -21.22 26.28
C GLU A 92 6.73 -19.79 26.75
N ILE A 93 7.49 -18.80 26.27
CA ILE A 93 7.25 -17.38 26.54
C ILE A 93 5.90 -16.95 25.95
N PHE A 94 5.59 -17.37 24.72
CA PHE A 94 4.29 -17.13 24.07
C PHE A 94 3.14 -17.68 24.93
N LYS A 95 3.26 -18.95 25.36
CA LYS A 95 2.27 -19.61 26.22
C LYS A 95 2.00 -18.84 27.51
N LYS A 96 3.04 -18.32 28.16
CA LYS A 96 2.91 -17.50 29.38
C LYS A 96 2.30 -16.12 29.14
N ASN A 97 2.38 -15.61 27.90
CA ASN A 97 1.89 -14.29 27.52
C ASN A 97 0.59 -14.33 26.71
N LEU A 98 -0.07 -15.49 26.57
CA LEU A 98 -1.34 -15.65 25.82
C LEU A 98 -2.43 -14.64 26.23
N HIS A 99 -2.50 -14.29 27.51
CA HIS A 99 -3.48 -13.35 28.06
C HIS A 99 -2.87 -12.04 28.54
N SER A 100 -1.59 -11.79 28.22
CA SER A 100 -0.96 -10.51 28.53
C SER A 100 -1.67 -9.39 27.78
N LYS A 101 -1.89 -8.26 28.45
CA LYS A 101 -2.42 -7.02 27.87
C LYS A 101 -1.32 -6.00 27.57
N GLU A 102 -0.06 -6.39 27.73
CA GLU A 102 1.07 -5.51 27.43
C GLU A 102 1.13 -5.25 25.92
N LYS A 103 1.29 -3.98 25.55
CA LYS A 103 1.33 -3.52 24.16
C LYS A 103 2.64 -2.81 23.85
N LEU A 104 3.15 -3.04 22.64
CA LEU A 104 4.28 -2.37 22.03
C LEU A 104 3.74 -1.30 21.09
N THR A 105 4.14 -0.06 21.32
CA THR A 105 3.88 1.04 20.37
C THR A 105 4.94 1.03 19.29
N TYR A 106 4.53 0.68 18.07
CA TYR A 106 5.36 0.74 16.87
C TYR A 106 5.21 2.08 16.18
N ARG A 107 6.32 2.62 15.70
CA ARG A 107 6.34 3.81 14.85
C ARG A 107 7.06 3.52 13.54
N THR A 108 6.35 3.68 12.44
CA THR A 108 6.92 3.86 11.11
C THR A 108 7.07 5.37 10.84
N ASP A 109 7.68 5.75 9.72
CA ASP A 109 7.83 7.18 9.35
C ASP A 109 6.47 7.91 9.27
N CYS A 110 5.39 7.18 9.00
CA CYS A 110 4.06 7.74 8.75
C CYS A 110 2.95 7.27 9.71
N LEU A 111 3.16 6.19 10.48
CA LEU A 111 2.12 5.56 11.31
C LEU A 111 2.64 5.24 12.72
N VAL A 112 1.76 5.34 13.70
CA VAL A 112 1.98 4.88 15.07
C VAL A 112 0.84 3.94 15.43
N ASP A 113 1.16 2.72 15.86
CA ASP A 113 0.14 1.71 16.21
C ASP A 113 0.61 0.83 17.39
N ASP A 114 -0.35 0.26 18.13
CA ASP A 114 -0.10 -0.53 19.33
C ASP A 114 -0.41 -2.02 19.08
N TYR A 115 0.59 -2.89 19.25
CA TYR A 115 0.43 -4.34 19.09
C TYR A 115 0.63 -5.08 20.40
N LEU A 116 -0.13 -6.14 20.66
CA LEU A 116 0.09 -7.00 21.82
C LEU A 116 1.50 -7.61 21.80
N LEU A 117 2.14 -7.72 22.96
CA LEU A 117 3.43 -8.41 23.09
C LEU A 117 3.36 -9.86 22.55
N SER A 118 2.23 -10.54 22.73
CA SER A 118 2.00 -11.89 22.20
C SER A 118 1.98 -11.94 20.67
N VAL A 119 1.49 -10.89 20.01
CA VAL A 119 1.56 -10.76 18.54
C VAL A 119 3.01 -10.58 18.11
N HIS A 120 3.78 -9.73 18.79
CA HIS A 120 5.20 -9.56 18.50
C HIS A 120 6.01 -10.86 18.72
N ILE A 121 5.69 -11.64 19.75
CA ILE A 121 6.32 -12.96 19.98
C ILE A 121 6.08 -13.88 18.76
N PHE A 122 4.85 -13.91 18.24
CA PHE A 122 4.53 -14.69 17.05
C PHE A 122 5.30 -14.18 15.82
N GLU A 123 5.28 -12.87 15.56
CA GLU A 123 5.99 -12.26 14.41
C GLU A 123 7.51 -12.48 14.44
N SER A 124 8.11 -12.55 15.64
CA SER A 124 9.55 -12.85 15.80
C SER A 124 9.94 -14.22 15.22
N VAL A 125 8.96 -15.13 15.10
CA VAL A 125 9.09 -16.43 14.43
C VAL A 125 8.71 -16.34 12.96
N SER A 126 7.54 -15.76 12.65
CA SER A 126 6.95 -15.78 11.32
C SER A 126 7.67 -14.93 10.28
N VAL A 127 7.99 -13.69 10.62
CA VAL A 127 8.52 -12.70 9.65
C VAL A 127 10.05 -12.75 9.59
N GLY A 128 10.71 -13.17 10.66
CA GLY A 128 12.18 -13.18 10.77
C GLY A 128 12.86 -14.23 9.88
N SER A 129 14.06 -13.95 9.38
CA SER A 129 14.90 -14.92 8.65
C SER A 129 15.73 -15.84 9.56
N ASN A 130 15.38 -15.93 10.85
CA ASN A 130 16.21 -16.60 11.85
C ASN A 130 16.00 -18.13 11.88
N PHE A 131 14.80 -18.58 11.56
CA PHE A 131 14.38 -19.98 11.55
C PHE A 131 14.32 -20.53 10.12
N SER A 132 14.51 -21.84 9.95
CA SER A 132 14.20 -22.50 8.69
C SER A 132 12.68 -22.56 8.46
N GLU A 133 12.24 -22.64 7.20
CA GLU A 133 10.80 -22.69 6.85
C GLU A 133 10.04 -23.76 7.64
N LYS A 134 10.60 -24.97 7.75
CA LYS A 134 10.00 -26.08 8.50
C LYS A 134 9.88 -25.80 10.00
N GLU A 135 10.86 -25.10 10.58
CA GLU A 135 10.80 -24.71 12.00
C GLU A 135 9.74 -23.64 12.23
N LYS A 136 9.65 -22.65 11.33
CA LYS A 136 8.62 -21.61 11.36
C LYS A 136 7.23 -22.22 11.32
N GLU A 137 6.93 -23.00 10.28
CA GLU A 137 5.63 -23.67 10.10
C GLU A 137 5.23 -24.48 11.36
N ASN A 138 6.19 -25.17 11.98
CA ASN A 138 5.93 -25.95 13.18
C ASN A 138 5.64 -25.10 14.41
N LEU A 139 6.39 -24.01 14.62
CA LEU A 139 6.21 -23.09 15.75
C LEU A 139 4.91 -22.29 15.59
N GLU A 140 4.65 -21.75 14.40
CA GLU A 140 3.43 -21.02 14.05
C GLU A 140 2.20 -21.85 14.35
N ARG A 141 2.14 -23.07 13.80
CA ARG A 141 1.03 -24.00 14.04
C ARG A 141 0.80 -24.27 15.53
N LYS A 142 1.88 -24.39 16.33
CA LYS A 142 1.76 -24.59 17.78
C LYS A 142 1.22 -23.34 18.48
N MET A 143 1.70 -22.15 18.11
CA MET A 143 1.26 -20.88 18.68
C MET A 143 -0.20 -20.58 18.33
N GLU A 144 -0.58 -20.76 17.07
CA GLU A 144 -1.97 -20.64 16.60
C GLU A 144 -2.91 -21.61 17.32
N TYR A 145 -2.48 -22.86 17.48
CA TYR A 145 -3.25 -23.84 18.26
C TYR A 145 -3.40 -23.41 19.71
N LEU A 146 -2.35 -22.89 20.35
CA LEU A 146 -2.43 -22.37 21.72
C LEU A 146 -3.40 -21.19 21.82
N ALA A 147 -3.35 -20.23 20.89
CA ALA A 147 -4.25 -19.08 20.87
C ALA A 147 -5.72 -19.49 20.67
N LEU A 148 -5.98 -20.39 19.71
CA LEU A 148 -7.33 -20.86 19.39
C LEU A 148 -7.97 -21.67 20.54
N ASN A 149 -7.16 -22.37 21.34
CA ASN A 149 -7.63 -23.21 22.44
C ASN A 149 -7.49 -22.55 23.82
N ALA A 150 -7.09 -21.29 23.89
CA ALA A 150 -6.93 -20.59 25.16
C ALA A 150 -8.30 -20.36 25.84
N TYR A 151 -8.33 -20.41 27.17
CA TYR A 151 -9.55 -20.16 27.95
C TYR A 151 -9.25 -19.19 29.11
N PRO A 152 -9.84 -17.98 29.11
CA PRO A 152 -10.72 -17.41 28.08
C PRO A 152 -9.97 -17.12 26.77
N ILE A 153 -10.65 -17.08 25.63
CA ILE A 153 -10.01 -16.74 24.34
C ILE A 153 -9.52 -15.28 24.39
N ASN A 154 -8.27 -15.05 23.99
CA ASN A 154 -7.77 -13.70 23.75
C ASN A 154 -8.15 -13.28 22.32
N MET A 155 -9.24 -12.53 22.17
CA MET A 155 -9.77 -12.15 20.86
C MET A 155 -8.82 -11.29 20.06
N GLU A 156 -8.23 -10.26 20.67
CA GLU A 156 -7.29 -9.36 19.98
C GLU A 156 -6.07 -10.12 19.45
N LEU A 157 -5.53 -11.08 20.21
CA LEU A 157 -4.49 -11.98 19.72
C LEU A 157 -5.00 -12.87 18.58
N LEU A 158 -6.16 -13.50 18.75
CA LEU A 158 -6.68 -14.44 17.76
C LEU A 158 -7.01 -13.76 16.43
N GLU A 159 -7.53 -12.54 16.46
CA GLU A 159 -7.80 -11.69 15.30
C GLU A 159 -6.50 -11.30 14.58
N ALA A 160 -5.47 -10.92 15.33
CA ALA A 160 -4.15 -10.64 14.76
C ALA A 160 -3.51 -11.88 14.10
N LEU A 161 -3.76 -13.07 14.64
CA LEU A 161 -3.28 -14.34 14.08
C LEU A 161 -4.21 -14.93 13.01
N ALA A 162 -5.37 -14.31 12.75
CA ALA A 162 -6.44 -14.91 11.95
C ALA A 162 -5.99 -15.31 10.54
N TYR A 163 -5.05 -14.58 9.95
CA TYR A 163 -4.55 -14.86 8.61
C TYR A 163 -3.78 -16.19 8.53
N GLY A 164 -3.03 -16.54 9.57
CA GLY A 164 -2.18 -17.75 9.63
C GLY A 164 -2.93 -19.02 10.05
N LEU A 165 -4.12 -18.90 10.63
CA LEU A 165 -4.84 -20.05 11.21
C LEU A 165 -4.96 -21.24 10.23
N PRO A 166 -4.65 -22.48 10.67
CA PRO A 166 -4.60 -23.64 9.78
C PRO A 166 -5.99 -24.01 9.26
N MET A 167 -6.06 -24.41 7.99
CA MET A 167 -7.32 -24.80 7.35
C MET A 167 -7.59 -26.31 7.49
N ASN A 168 -8.27 -26.71 8.57
CA ASN A 168 -8.81 -28.08 8.74
C ASN A 168 -10.19 -28.08 9.42
N ASN A 169 -10.89 -29.23 9.41
CA ASN A 169 -12.27 -29.37 9.89
C ASN A 169 -12.44 -29.11 11.40
N ASP A 170 -11.47 -29.49 12.22
CA ASP A 170 -11.52 -29.28 13.67
C ASP A 170 -11.46 -27.78 13.99
N ILE A 171 -10.59 -27.07 13.27
CA ILE A 171 -10.42 -25.62 13.40
C ILE A 171 -11.64 -24.89 12.84
N TYR A 172 -12.21 -25.33 11.71
CA TYR A 172 -13.43 -24.77 11.14
C TYR A 172 -14.56 -24.69 12.18
N THR A 173 -14.82 -25.80 12.87
CA THR A 173 -15.93 -25.87 13.85
C THR A 173 -15.69 -24.90 15.02
N LYS A 174 -14.44 -24.75 15.47
CA LYS A 174 -14.05 -23.83 16.54
C LYS A 174 -14.17 -22.38 16.10
N ILE A 175 -13.58 -22.01 14.97
CA ILE A 175 -13.65 -20.65 14.42
C ILE A 175 -15.10 -20.27 14.18
N ARG A 176 -15.91 -21.14 13.57
CA ARG A 176 -17.33 -20.87 13.32
C ARG A 176 -18.08 -20.55 14.61
N LYS A 177 -17.85 -21.34 15.67
CA LYS A 177 -18.45 -21.08 16.98
C LYS A 177 -18.03 -19.70 17.51
N ILE A 178 -16.74 -19.39 17.46
CA ILE A 178 -16.21 -18.09 17.92
C ILE A 178 -16.82 -16.94 17.11
N VAL A 179 -16.90 -17.04 15.78
CA VAL A 179 -17.51 -16.04 14.91
C VAL A 179 -18.97 -15.80 15.25
N VAL A 180 -19.74 -16.86 15.54
CA VAL A 180 -21.14 -16.75 15.95
C VAL A 180 -21.26 -16.04 17.30
N ASP A 181 -20.42 -16.43 18.27
CA ASP A 181 -20.48 -15.95 19.65
C ASP A 181 -19.97 -14.50 19.79
N THR A 182 -18.96 -14.10 19.00
CA THR A 182 -18.23 -12.83 19.17
C THR A 182 -18.52 -11.79 18.11
N LYS A 183 -19.05 -12.21 16.95
CA LYS A 183 -19.25 -11.34 15.78
C LYS A 183 -17.97 -10.64 15.28
N SER A 184 -16.83 -11.30 15.38
CA SER A 184 -15.53 -10.83 14.84
C SER A 184 -15.48 -10.90 13.29
N PRO A 185 -15.36 -9.76 12.57
CA PRO A 185 -15.21 -9.73 11.10
C PRO A 185 -13.90 -10.35 10.60
N GLU A 186 -12.81 -10.18 11.32
CA GLU A 186 -11.49 -10.71 10.97
C GLU A 186 -11.53 -12.25 10.94
N LEU A 187 -12.16 -12.85 11.96
CA LEU A 187 -12.36 -14.30 12.00
C LEU A 187 -13.42 -14.79 11.01
N LEU A 188 -14.41 -13.96 10.66
CA LEU A 188 -15.36 -14.28 9.59
C LEU A 188 -14.63 -14.44 8.25
N ALA A 189 -13.67 -13.56 7.95
CA ALA A 189 -12.87 -13.67 6.73
C ALA A 189 -12.04 -14.97 6.72
N THR A 190 -11.48 -15.37 7.86
CA THR A 190 -10.79 -16.67 8.00
C THR A 190 -11.75 -17.85 7.86
N LEU A 191 -12.94 -17.80 8.46
CA LEU A 191 -13.97 -18.82 8.29
C LEU A 191 -14.36 -18.97 6.81
N ALA A 192 -14.51 -17.86 6.08
CA ALA A 192 -14.88 -17.88 4.68
C ALA A 192 -13.84 -18.56 3.78
N LYS A 193 -12.56 -18.63 4.16
CA LYS A 193 -11.54 -19.39 3.41
C LYS A 193 -11.96 -20.86 3.20
N TYR A 194 -12.77 -21.44 4.09
CA TYR A 194 -13.29 -22.81 3.98
C TYR A 194 -14.37 -22.98 2.90
N LYS A 195 -14.96 -21.88 2.40
CA LYS A 195 -15.96 -21.87 1.33
C LYS A 195 -17.16 -22.79 1.59
N ASN A 196 -17.60 -22.88 2.84
CA ASN A 196 -18.74 -23.72 3.19
C ASN A 196 -20.07 -23.04 2.83
N PRO A 197 -20.90 -23.62 1.93
CA PRO A 197 -22.16 -23.01 1.52
C PRO A 197 -23.17 -22.77 2.67
N ASN A 198 -23.04 -23.50 3.78
CA ASN A 198 -23.90 -23.32 4.95
C ASN A 198 -23.59 -22.05 5.75
N ASP A 199 -22.47 -21.37 5.46
CA ASP A 199 -22.08 -20.13 6.12
C ASP A 199 -22.54 -18.88 5.34
N ILE A 200 -23.19 -19.02 4.19
CA ILE A 200 -23.62 -17.88 3.36
C ILE A 200 -24.52 -16.92 4.15
N GLU A 201 -25.53 -17.42 4.84
CA GLU A 201 -26.43 -16.58 5.62
C GLU A 201 -25.75 -16.02 6.88
N LEU A 202 -24.79 -16.77 7.45
CA LEU A 202 -23.96 -16.25 8.54
C LEU A 202 -23.11 -15.07 8.06
N ILE A 203 -22.44 -15.21 6.91
CA ILE A 203 -21.62 -14.14 6.30
C ILE A 203 -22.48 -12.92 6.01
N LYS A 204 -23.64 -13.07 5.36
CA LYS A 204 -24.56 -11.95 5.09
C LYS A 204 -25.01 -11.23 6.36
N SER A 205 -25.14 -11.95 7.48
CA SER A 205 -25.58 -11.35 8.76
C SER A 205 -24.64 -10.28 9.32
N PHE A 206 -23.41 -10.15 8.79
CA PHE A 206 -22.44 -9.13 9.19
C PHE A 206 -22.58 -7.80 8.44
N GLY A 207 -23.51 -7.69 7.48
CA GLY A 207 -23.71 -6.44 6.74
C GLY A 207 -22.44 -5.99 6.01
N LEU A 208 -22.06 -4.73 6.15
CA LEU A 208 -20.88 -4.18 5.45
C LEU A 208 -19.57 -4.88 5.84
N SER A 209 -19.47 -5.40 7.07
CA SER A 209 -18.28 -6.13 7.52
C SER A 209 -18.13 -7.51 6.86
N ALA A 210 -19.10 -7.95 6.06
CA ALA A 210 -19.05 -9.24 5.36
C ALA A 210 -18.14 -9.24 4.12
N TYR A 211 -17.79 -8.08 3.56
CA TYR A 211 -17.16 -8.03 2.23
C TYR A 211 -15.78 -8.71 2.18
N SER A 212 -14.94 -8.55 3.21
CA SER A 212 -13.67 -9.28 3.31
C SER A 212 -13.86 -10.79 3.33
N ALA A 213 -14.96 -11.28 3.90
CA ALA A 213 -15.30 -12.70 3.88
C ALA A 213 -15.84 -13.16 2.51
N ILE A 214 -16.67 -12.34 1.86
CA ILE A 214 -17.16 -12.59 0.49
C ILE A 214 -15.99 -12.62 -0.50
N GLU A 215 -14.96 -11.78 -0.33
CA GLU A 215 -13.75 -11.80 -1.14
C GLU A 215 -13.02 -13.16 -1.04
N LYS A 216 -12.97 -13.77 0.15
CA LYS A 216 -12.36 -15.11 0.35
C LYS A 216 -13.27 -16.25 -0.12
N PHE A 217 -14.58 -16.04 -0.15
CA PHE A 217 -15.59 -16.99 -0.63
C PHE A 217 -16.56 -16.36 -1.64
N PRO A 218 -16.13 -16.16 -2.89
CA PRO A 218 -17.01 -15.58 -3.91
C PRO A 218 -18.03 -16.63 -4.40
N ASP A 219 -19.19 -16.68 -3.75
CA ASP A 219 -20.36 -17.47 -4.18
C ASP A 219 -21.44 -16.55 -4.81
N PRO A 220 -22.01 -16.90 -5.99
CA PRO A 220 -23.03 -16.07 -6.66
C PRO A 220 -24.22 -15.69 -5.78
N LYS A 221 -24.54 -16.47 -4.74
CA LYS A 221 -25.60 -16.15 -3.76
C LYS A 221 -25.32 -14.88 -2.94
N PHE A 222 -24.11 -14.33 -2.99
CA PHE A 222 -23.78 -13.03 -2.42
C PHE A 222 -24.14 -11.86 -3.33
N LEU A 223 -24.29 -12.05 -4.66
CA LEU A 223 -24.54 -10.94 -5.60
C LEU A 223 -25.81 -10.13 -5.26
N PRO A 224 -26.97 -10.75 -4.91
CA PRO A 224 -28.14 -9.98 -4.48
C PRO A 224 -27.86 -9.12 -3.24
N PHE A 225 -27.14 -9.69 -2.27
CA PHE A 225 -26.73 -8.98 -1.06
C PHE A 225 -25.82 -7.78 -1.38
N ILE A 226 -24.84 -7.94 -2.27
CA ILE A 226 -23.97 -6.85 -2.73
C ILE A 226 -24.82 -5.77 -3.44
N LYS A 227 -25.72 -6.17 -4.36
CA LYS A 227 -26.56 -5.27 -5.16
C LYS A 227 -27.48 -4.38 -4.30
N GLU A 228 -28.02 -4.93 -3.22
CA GLU A 228 -28.87 -4.22 -2.25
C GLU A 228 -28.09 -3.30 -1.31
N ASN A 229 -26.85 -3.66 -0.96
CA ASN A 229 -26.06 -2.97 0.05
C ASN A 229 -24.97 -2.05 -0.50
N ILE A 230 -24.76 -2.01 -1.82
CA ILE A 230 -23.89 -1.03 -2.48
C ILE A 230 -24.49 0.38 -2.37
N LYS A 231 -24.23 1.02 -1.22
CA LYS A 231 -24.64 2.39 -0.88
C LYS A 231 -23.51 3.38 -1.08
N ASP A 232 -22.28 2.89 -0.94
CA ASP A 232 -21.06 3.65 -1.11
C ASP A 232 -20.09 2.84 -1.96
N SER A 233 -19.83 3.29 -3.19
CA SER A 233 -18.85 2.66 -4.08
C SER A 233 -17.41 2.95 -3.67
N LEU A 234 -17.19 3.84 -2.69
CA LEU A 234 -15.87 4.22 -2.18
C LEU A 234 -15.30 3.20 -1.18
N ASP A 235 -16.08 2.23 -0.70
CA ASP A 235 -15.59 1.20 0.21
C ASP A 235 -14.75 0.15 -0.56
N PHE A 236 -13.44 0.17 -0.30
CA PHE A 236 -12.48 -0.76 -0.89
C PHE A 236 -12.90 -2.22 -0.72
N HIS A 237 -13.44 -2.61 0.44
CA HIS A 237 -13.80 -4.00 0.69
C HIS A 237 -14.92 -4.45 -0.26
N VAL A 238 -15.88 -3.58 -0.56
CA VAL A 238 -16.94 -3.86 -1.55
C VAL A 238 -16.32 -4.11 -2.93
N MET A 239 -15.39 -3.26 -3.35
CA MET A 239 -14.76 -3.36 -4.67
C MET A 239 -13.89 -4.62 -4.80
N PHE A 240 -13.12 -4.96 -3.76
CA PHE A 240 -12.36 -6.22 -3.70
C PHE A 240 -13.27 -7.45 -3.73
N ALA A 241 -14.39 -7.43 -3.00
CA ALA A 241 -15.35 -8.52 -3.06
C ALA A 241 -15.99 -8.64 -4.45
N LEU A 242 -16.42 -7.53 -5.04
CA LEU A 242 -17.07 -7.50 -6.34
C LEU A 242 -16.15 -7.96 -7.48
N SER A 243 -14.86 -7.64 -7.41
CA SER A 243 -13.89 -8.05 -8.43
C SER A 243 -13.75 -9.57 -8.55
N LYS A 244 -14.00 -10.31 -7.46
CA LYS A 244 -13.94 -11.79 -7.43
C LYS A 244 -15.05 -12.49 -8.22
N PHE A 245 -16.04 -11.75 -8.71
CA PHE A 245 -17.13 -12.29 -9.52
C PHE A 245 -16.90 -11.99 -11.00
N CYS A 246 -17.26 -12.94 -11.87
CA CYS A 246 -17.20 -12.78 -13.33
C CYS A 246 -18.51 -13.32 -13.95
N SER A 247 -19.58 -12.53 -13.84
CA SER A 247 -20.93 -12.86 -14.35
C SER A 247 -21.67 -11.63 -14.83
N GLU A 248 -22.73 -11.80 -15.64
CA GLU A 248 -23.56 -10.66 -16.10
C GLU A 248 -24.24 -9.93 -14.94
N GLU A 249 -24.68 -10.65 -13.91
CA GLU A 249 -25.25 -10.02 -12.71
C GLU A 249 -24.20 -9.17 -11.97
N ALA A 250 -22.97 -9.67 -11.82
CA ALA A 250 -21.88 -8.89 -11.24
C ALA A 250 -21.55 -7.66 -12.10
N LYS A 251 -21.57 -7.79 -13.43
CA LYS A 251 -21.39 -6.65 -14.36
C LYS A 251 -22.44 -5.56 -14.16
N GLU A 252 -23.71 -5.91 -13.94
CA GLU A 252 -24.74 -4.91 -13.61
C GLU A 252 -24.41 -4.15 -12.32
N ILE A 253 -23.91 -4.85 -11.30
CA ILE A 253 -23.50 -4.24 -10.03
C ILE A 253 -22.29 -3.34 -10.26
N VAL A 254 -21.31 -3.75 -11.06
CA VAL A 254 -20.15 -2.94 -11.45
C VAL A 254 -20.59 -1.65 -12.18
N ILE A 255 -21.51 -1.74 -13.13
CA ILE A 255 -22.06 -0.57 -13.83
C ILE A 255 -22.69 0.40 -12.82
N LYS A 256 -23.46 -0.12 -11.86
CA LYS A 256 -24.05 0.68 -10.78
C LYS A 256 -22.97 1.32 -9.89
N ALA A 257 -21.89 0.60 -9.57
CA ALA A 257 -20.77 1.11 -8.79
C ALA A 257 -20.08 2.29 -9.48
N ILE A 258 -19.76 2.14 -10.77
CA ILE A 258 -19.17 3.21 -11.59
C ILE A 258 -20.08 4.45 -11.63
N ALA A 259 -21.40 4.26 -11.82
CA ALA A 259 -22.35 5.37 -11.87
C ALA A 259 -22.49 6.10 -10.51
N LEU A 260 -22.41 5.36 -9.40
CA LEU A 260 -22.41 5.95 -8.05
C LEU A 260 -21.16 6.80 -7.82
N ASP A 261 -19.99 6.30 -8.22
CA ASP A 261 -18.71 7.00 -8.07
C ASP A 261 -18.68 8.31 -8.86
N LYS A 262 -19.11 8.29 -10.13
CA LYS A 262 -19.28 9.50 -10.97
C LYS A 262 -20.13 10.56 -10.29
N LYS A 263 -21.25 10.17 -9.67
CA LYS A 263 -22.16 11.10 -9.00
C LYS A 263 -21.55 11.71 -7.73
N GLN A 264 -20.64 10.99 -7.07
CA GLN A 264 -20.01 11.45 -5.84
C GLN A 264 -18.80 12.34 -6.12
N SER A 265 -18.03 12.05 -7.17
CA SER A 265 -16.87 12.88 -7.58
C SER A 265 -17.27 14.28 -8.05
N GLU A 266 -18.51 14.48 -8.52
CA GLU A 266 -19.06 15.82 -8.79
C GLU A 266 -19.18 16.69 -7.52
N LYS A 267 -19.22 16.08 -6.33
CA LYS A 267 -19.52 16.77 -5.06
C LYS A 267 -18.33 16.93 -4.13
N ASN A 268 -17.30 16.10 -4.27
CA ASN A 268 -16.14 16.06 -3.41
C ASN A 268 -14.87 15.93 -4.26
N ASP A 269 -13.78 16.61 -3.83
CA ASP A 269 -12.44 16.29 -4.33
C ASP A 269 -12.17 14.82 -3.98
N CYS A 270 -12.08 13.99 -4.99
CA CYS A 270 -12.21 12.54 -4.88
C CYS A 270 -11.10 11.99 -4.00
N GLY A 271 -11.45 11.59 -2.76
CA GLY A 271 -10.53 10.97 -1.81
C GLY A 271 -10.02 9.61 -2.30
N ASN A 272 -10.20 8.56 -1.52
CA ASN A 272 -9.69 7.23 -1.88
C ASN A 272 -10.48 6.51 -3.01
N GLY A 273 -11.65 7.01 -3.42
CA GLY A 273 -12.48 6.40 -4.46
C GLY A 273 -12.57 7.25 -5.72
N CYS A 274 -11.49 7.27 -6.49
CA CYS A 274 -11.54 7.71 -7.88
C CYS A 274 -12.05 6.56 -8.76
N LEU A 275 -12.63 6.90 -9.92
CA LEU A 275 -12.99 5.92 -10.94
C LEU A 275 -11.84 5.00 -11.34
N SER A 276 -10.60 5.50 -11.29
CA SER A 276 -9.40 4.70 -11.52
C SER A 276 -9.10 3.68 -10.43
N THR A 277 -9.50 3.94 -9.19
CA THR A 277 -9.48 2.96 -8.12
C THR A 277 -10.45 1.83 -8.47
N ILE A 278 -11.71 2.15 -8.79
CA ILE A 278 -12.73 1.16 -9.18
C ILE A 278 -12.26 0.36 -10.41
N TYR A 279 -11.71 1.04 -11.42
CA TYR A 279 -11.11 0.43 -12.61
C TYR A 279 -10.09 -0.63 -12.22
N GLN A 280 -9.13 -0.29 -11.35
CA GLN A 280 -8.06 -1.20 -10.93
C GLN A 280 -8.59 -2.43 -10.20
N HIS A 281 -9.56 -2.25 -9.29
CA HIS A 281 -10.16 -3.37 -8.56
C HIS A 281 -10.91 -4.32 -9.49
N ILE A 282 -11.78 -3.79 -10.36
CA ILE A 282 -12.52 -4.61 -11.34
C ILE A 282 -11.56 -5.36 -12.27
N TYR A 283 -10.48 -4.69 -12.67
CA TYR A 283 -9.47 -5.27 -13.54
C TYR A 283 -8.62 -6.36 -12.86
N MET A 284 -8.54 -6.39 -11.53
CA MET A 284 -7.65 -7.25 -10.76
C MET A 284 -7.75 -8.74 -11.14
N GLU A 285 -8.98 -9.27 -11.30
CA GLU A 285 -9.21 -10.67 -11.67
C GLU A 285 -9.20 -10.93 -13.18
N ARG A 286 -8.92 -9.89 -14.00
CA ARG A 286 -8.83 -9.95 -15.48
C ARG A 286 -10.06 -10.60 -16.14
N CYS A 287 -11.24 -10.41 -15.56
CA CYS A 287 -12.50 -10.90 -16.11
C CYS A 287 -12.82 -10.15 -17.43
N LYS A 288 -12.64 -10.84 -18.56
CA LYS A 288 -12.87 -10.27 -19.91
C LYS A 288 -14.29 -9.75 -20.14
N LEU A 289 -15.26 -10.18 -19.33
CA LEU A 289 -16.62 -9.68 -19.38
C LEU A 289 -16.70 -8.17 -19.07
N TYR A 290 -15.77 -7.67 -18.26
CA TYR A 290 -15.70 -6.25 -17.90
C TYR A 290 -14.91 -5.41 -18.89
N TYR A 291 -14.17 -6.01 -19.83
CA TYR A 291 -13.27 -5.26 -20.71
C TYR A 291 -14.00 -4.24 -21.60
N PRO A 292 -15.17 -4.54 -22.19
CA PRO A 292 -15.91 -3.52 -22.93
C PRO A 292 -16.34 -2.35 -22.04
N LEU A 293 -16.73 -2.61 -20.80
CA LEU A 293 -17.09 -1.59 -19.83
C LEU A 293 -15.88 -0.74 -19.43
N LEU A 294 -14.74 -1.36 -19.18
CA LEU A 294 -13.49 -0.65 -18.86
C LEU A 294 -12.96 0.14 -20.06
N ALA A 295 -13.14 -0.36 -21.29
CA ALA A 295 -12.80 0.37 -22.52
C ALA A 295 -13.72 1.60 -22.71
N ASP A 296 -14.98 1.52 -22.30
CA ASP A 296 -15.93 2.65 -22.38
C ASP A 296 -15.51 3.83 -21.48
N LEU A 297 -14.78 3.56 -20.39
CA LEU A 297 -14.20 4.61 -19.53
C LEU A 297 -13.15 5.47 -20.28
N TRP A 298 -12.54 4.97 -21.35
CA TRP A 298 -11.69 5.79 -22.21
C TRP A 298 -12.50 6.83 -22.99
N LEU A 299 -13.70 6.45 -23.42
CA LEU A 299 -14.60 7.27 -24.24
C LEU A 299 -15.48 8.20 -23.41
N THR A 300 -15.59 7.95 -22.09
CA THR A 300 -16.44 8.75 -21.20
C THR A 300 -15.64 9.54 -20.17
N ASP A 301 -14.53 9.00 -19.65
CA ASP A 301 -13.76 9.60 -18.55
C ASP A 301 -12.25 9.72 -18.84
N LYS A 302 -11.78 9.34 -20.04
CA LYS A 302 -10.37 9.37 -20.45
C LYS A 302 -9.45 8.49 -19.58
N ILE A 303 -10.00 7.38 -19.07
CA ILE A 303 -9.28 6.37 -18.27
C ILE A 303 -9.07 5.11 -19.12
N ILE A 304 -7.84 4.60 -19.19
CA ILE A 304 -7.55 3.36 -19.93
C ILE A 304 -6.30 2.65 -19.40
N SER A 305 -6.23 1.32 -19.51
CA SER A 305 -5.00 0.55 -19.34
C SER A 305 -4.50 -0.04 -20.65
N PHE A 306 -3.20 -0.33 -20.72
CA PHE A 306 -2.62 -0.95 -21.91
C PHE A 306 -3.21 -2.33 -22.21
N ASP A 307 -3.59 -3.10 -21.19
CA ASP A 307 -4.19 -4.42 -21.40
C ASP A 307 -5.60 -4.36 -21.99
N ILE A 308 -6.39 -3.35 -21.60
CA ILE A 308 -7.70 -3.12 -22.20
C ILE A 308 -7.55 -2.61 -23.64
N LEU A 309 -6.57 -1.75 -23.91
CA LEU A 309 -6.23 -1.33 -25.27
C LEU A 309 -5.74 -2.50 -26.14
N ASP A 310 -4.90 -3.39 -25.60
CA ASP A 310 -4.45 -4.63 -26.26
C ASP A 310 -5.61 -5.52 -26.69
N ASP A 311 -6.56 -5.75 -25.79
CA ASP A 311 -7.75 -6.57 -26.09
C ASP A 311 -8.67 -5.88 -27.11
N TYR A 312 -8.83 -4.56 -27.00
CA TYR A 312 -9.59 -3.77 -27.97
C TYR A 312 -8.96 -3.88 -29.37
N GLU A 313 -7.65 -3.69 -29.48
CA GLU A 313 -6.89 -3.82 -30.74
C GLU A 313 -7.02 -5.20 -31.39
N LYS A 314 -7.07 -6.27 -30.60
CA LYS A 314 -7.22 -7.64 -31.11
C LYS A 314 -8.61 -7.92 -31.67
N LYS A 315 -9.63 -7.18 -31.22
CA LYS A 315 -11.04 -7.41 -31.58
C LYS A 315 -11.57 -6.43 -32.62
N HIS A 316 -10.84 -5.36 -32.90
CA HIS A 316 -11.26 -4.29 -33.78
C HIS A 316 -10.25 -4.06 -34.91
N THR A 317 -10.70 -3.52 -36.01
CA THR A 317 -9.83 -3.11 -37.11
C THR A 317 -8.94 -1.94 -36.71
N GLN A 318 -7.82 -1.77 -37.39
CA GLN A 318 -6.93 -0.61 -37.17
C GLN A 318 -7.67 0.73 -37.29
N LYS A 319 -8.66 0.85 -38.18
CA LYS A 319 -9.48 2.05 -38.36
C LYS A 319 -10.38 2.31 -37.15
N GLU A 320 -11.02 1.28 -36.62
CA GLU A 320 -11.84 1.37 -35.41
C GLU A 320 -11.00 1.73 -34.19
N THR A 321 -9.84 1.08 -34.01
CA THR A 321 -8.89 1.41 -32.95
C THR A 321 -8.38 2.85 -33.05
N ALA A 322 -8.04 3.31 -34.26
CA ALA A 322 -7.62 4.70 -34.47
C ALA A 322 -8.70 5.69 -34.05
N LYS A 323 -9.97 5.40 -34.39
CA LYS A 323 -11.12 6.20 -33.97
C LYS A 323 -11.30 6.16 -32.46
N PHE A 324 -11.27 4.99 -31.84
CA PHE A 324 -11.38 4.81 -30.39
C PHE A 324 -10.34 5.63 -29.63
N LEU A 325 -9.07 5.55 -30.02
CA LEU A 325 -7.99 6.33 -29.42
C LEU A 325 -8.21 7.83 -29.61
N LEU A 326 -8.56 8.26 -30.83
CA LEU A 326 -8.84 9.66 -31.11
C LEU A 326 -9.99 10.20 -30.27
N ASP A 327 -11.12 9.47 -30.21
CA ASP A 327 -12.32 9.91 -29.50
C ASP A 327 -12.03 10.15 -28.02
N GLY A 328 -11.30 9.25 -27.34
CA GLY A 328 -10.92 9.49 -25.95
C GLY A 328 -9.88 10.61 -25.76
N PHE A 329 -8.95 10.80 -26.70
CA PHE A 329 -8.04 11.95 -26.65
C PHE A 329 -8.76 13.30 -26.79
N LEU A 330 -9.89 13.33 -27.49
CA LEU A 330 -10.71 14.53 -27.67
C LEU A 330 -11.51 14.91 -26.42
N LEU A 331 -11.61 14.04 -25.42
CA LEU A 331 -12.21 14.39 -24.14
C LEU A 331 -11.37 15.42 -23.38
N PRO A 332 -12.02 16.34 -22.63
CA PRO A 332 -11.30 17.27 -21.76
C PRO A 332 -10.61 16.53 -20.60
N GLY A 333 -9.58 17.16 -20.01
CA GLY A 333 -8.86 16.62 -18.84
C GLY A 333 -7.57 15.87 -19.16
N GLU A 334 -6.80 15.54 -18.12
CA GLU A 334 -5.60 14.70 -18.21
C GLU A 334 -6.02 13.25 -18.52
N ALA A 335 -5.28 12.57 -19.39
CA ALA A 335 -5.51 11.16 -19.63
C ALA A 335 -4.98 10.32 -18.46
N GLU A 336 -5.84 9.54 -17.83
CA GLU A 336 -5.42 8.62 -16.79
C GLU A 336 -5.11 7.25 -17.39
N VAL A 337 -3.85 7.06 -17.74
CA VAL A 337 -3.37 5.79 -18.26
C VAL A 337 -2.98 4.90 -17.08
N ILE A 338 -3.77 3.89 -16.77
CA ILE A 338 -3.50 2.93 -15.70
C ILE A 338 -2.35 2.02 -16.16
N ALA A 339 -1.17 2.21 -15.57
CA ALA A 339 -0.23 1.09 -15.48
C ALA A 339 -0.87 0.13 -14.49
N VAL A 340 -1.11 -1.11 -14.91
CA VAL A 340 -1.52 -2.15 -13.98
C VAL A 340 -0.52 -2.15 -12.83
N ASN A 341 -0.98 -1.84 -11.61
CA ASN A 341 -0.09 -1.51 -10.50
C ASN A 341 -0.49 -2.18 -9.19
N ARG A 342 0.57 -2.58 -8.47
CA ARG A 342 0.74 -2.55 -6.99
C ARG A 342 -0.01 -3.51 -6.07
N PHE A 343 -1.03 -4.24 -6.51
CA PHE A 343 -1.64 -5.29 -5.68
C PHE A 343 -1.25 -6.73 -6.07
N ASP A 344 -0.44 -6.90 -7.11
CA ASP A 344 0.38 -8.11 -7.30
C ASP A 344 1.48 -8.12 -6.22
N MET A 345 1.09 -8.49 -5.00
CA MET A 345 1.98 -8.87 -3.88
C MET A 345 2.41 -10.34 -3.99
N ASP A 346 2.27 -10.95 -5.17
CA ASP A 346 3.02 -12.16 -5.48
C ASP A 346 4.39 -11.73 -6.02
N ASP A 347 5.45 -12.21 -5.36
CA ASP A 347 6.89 -11.91 -5.51
C ASP A 347 7.49 -12.06 -6.94
N HIS A 348 6.68 -12.14 -7.99
CA HIS A 348 7.09 -12.52 -9.34
C HIS A 348 6.64 -11.57 -10.47
N VAL A 349 6.01 -10.43 -10.20
CA VAL A 349 5.62 -9.48 -11.26
C VAL A 349 6.57 -8.28 -11.34
N MET A 350 7.87 -8.56 -11.40
CA MET A 350 8.90 -7.57 -11.78
C MET A 350 9.12 -7.51 -13.31
N ASP A 351 8.52 -8.39 -14.10
CA ASP A 351 8.99 -8.61 -15.47
C ASP A 351 8.35 -7.74 -16.56
N ASN A 352 7.25 -7.02 -16.33
CA ASN A 352 6.59 -6.26 -17.41
C ASN A 352 6.22 -4.79 -17.12
N ALA A 353 6.34 -4.34 -15.86
CA ALA A 353 6.25 -2.92 -15.53
C ALA A 353 7.58 -2.49 -14.92
N SER A 354 8.43 -1.81 -15.69
CA SER A 354 9.58 -1.12 -15.10
C SER A 354 9.06 -0.24 -13.96
N SER A 355 9.73 -0.26 -12.81
CA SER A 355 9.36 0.55 -11.62
C SER A 355 9.02 2.01 -11.95
N ASP A 356 9.56 2.55 -13.03
CA ASP A 356 9.30 3.90 -13.51
C ASP A 356 7.88 4.12 -14.07
N MET A 357 7.26 3.14 -14.75
CA MET A 357 5.90 3.27 -15.31
C MET A 357 4.83 3.30 -14.22
N THR A 358 5.09 2.64 -13.10
CA THR A 358 4.22 2.62 -11.92
C THR A 358 3.97 4.02 -11.38
N PHE A 359 4.95 4.92 -11.47
CA PHE A 359 4.90 6.24 -10.83
C PHE A 359 4.86 7.42 -11.79
N ASP A 360 5.32 7.25 -13.04
CA ASP A 360 5.39 8.35 -14.01
C ASP A 360 4.15 8.35 -14.95
N SER A 361 3.17 9.24 -14.70
CA SER A 361 2.03 9.41 -15.64
C SER A 361 2.47 9.96 -16.99
N GLY A 362 3.51 10.79 -17.03
CA GLY A 362 4.04 11.37 -18.27
C GLY A 362 4.58 10.28 -19.19
N LEU A 363 5.33 9.33 -18.64
CA LEU A 363 5.82 8.17 -19.38
C LEU A 363 4.67 7.31 -19.92
N ARG A 364 3.61 7.10 -19.14
CA ARG A 364 2.43 6.31 -19.57
C ARG A 364 1.69 7.00 -20.72
N LEU A 365 1.50 8.32 -20.63
CA LEU A 365 0.94 9.11 -21.73
C LEU A 365 1.83 9.06 -22.98
N VAL A 366 3.15 9.18 -22.84
CA VAL A 366 4.09 9.05 -23.97
C VAL A 366 3.92 7.70 -24.66
N LYS A 367 3.88 6.59 -23.91
CA LYS A 367 3.69 5.25 -24.48
C LYS A 367 2.35 5.11 -25.21
N LEU A 368 1.27 5.68 -24.65
CA LEU A 368 -0.03 5.69 -25.31
C LEU A 368 0.02 6.49 -26.63
N LEU A 369 0.66 7.66 -26.64
CA LEU A 369 0.85 8.47 -27.84
C LEU A 369 1.72 7.77 -28.89
N GLU A 370 2.83 7.15 -28.50
CA GLU A 370 3.70 6.38 -29.41
C GLU A 370 2.96 5.20 -30.03
N ARG A 371 2.14 4.50 -29.23
CA ARG A 371 1.28 3.42 -29.72
C ARG A 371 0.24 3.95 -30.70
N THR A 372 -0.40 5.05 -30.36
CA THR A 372 -1.35 5.74 -31.24
C THR A 372 -0.69 6.13 -32.55
N LYS A 373 0.56 6.62 -32.52
CA LYS A 373 1.33 6.98 -33.72
C LYS A 373 1.57 5.81 -34.66
N LYS A 374 1.80 4.61 -34.12
CA LYS A 374 1.94 3.37 -34.91
C LYS A 374 0.63 2.97 -35.60
N ILE A 375 -0.51 3.32 -35.00
CA ILE A 375 -1.85 2.98 -35.49
C ILE A 375 -2.36 4.04 -36.49
N SER A 376 -2.28 5.31 -36.13
CA SER A 376 -2.73 6.45 -36.94
C SER A 376 -1.96 7.72 -36.59
N ARG A 377 -1.28 8.27 -37.60
CA ARG A 377 -0.58 9.55 -37.48
C ARG A 377 -1.53 10.71 -37.14
N GLU A 378 -2.71 10.73 -37.76
CA GLU A 378 -3.72 11.75 -37.51
C GLU A 378 -4.20 11.72 -36.05
N ALA A 379 -4.51 10.52 -35.54
CA ALA A 379 -4.94 10.33 -34.16
C ALA A 379 -3.83 10.75 -33.17
N TYR A 380 -2.57 10.45 -33.49
CA TYR A 380 -1.42 10.89 -32.70
C TYR A 380 -1.27 12.41 -32.67
N GLU A 381 -1.31 13.09 -33.83
CA GLU A 381 -1.13 14.54 -33.91
C GLU A 381 -2.25 15.27 -33.15
N LYS A 382 -3.50 14.82 -33.33
CA LYS A 382 -4.66 15.34 -32.57
C LYS A 382 -4.58 14.96 -31.09
N GLY A 383 -4.14 13.76 -30.75
CA GLY A 383 -4.00 13.30 -29.38
C GLY A 383 -2.96 14.07 -28.60
N LEU A 384 -1.78 14.31 -29.21
CA LEU A 384 -0.73 15.16 -28.66
C LEU A 384 -1.27 16.57 -28.41
N ARG A 385 -1.90 17.17 -29.43
CA ARG A 385 -2.48 18.51 -29.35
C ARG A 385 -3.47 18.65 -28.19
N ASN A 386 -4.35 17.68 -27.98
CA ASN A 386 -5.36 17.73 -26.91
C ASN A 386 -4.84 17.31 -25.54
N SER A 387 -3.67 16.65 -25.47
CA SER A 387 -3.07 16.26 -24.19
C SER A 387 -2.21 17.37 -23.58
N LEU A 388 -1.55 18.17 -24.42
CA LEU A 388 -0.65 19.25 -23.97
C LEU A 388 -1.31 20.24 -22.98
N PRO A 389 -2.54 20.74 -23.21
CA PRO A 389 -3.16 21.74 -22.33
C PRO A 389 -3.38 21.28 -20.89
N TYR A 390 -3.60 19.97 -20.69
CA TYR A 390 -3.93 19.36 -19.39
C TYR A 390 -2.72 18.71 -18.72
N MET A 391 -1.53 18.83 -19.30
CA MET A 391 -0.33 18.23 -18.74
C MET A 391 0.16 19.01 -17.52
N ASP A 392 0.46 18.30 -16.43
CA ASP A 392 1.16 18.85 -15.27
C ASP A 392 2.49 19.50 -15.72
N PRO A 393 2.66 20.83 -15.53
CA PRO A 393 3.87 21.54 -15.93
C PRO A 393 5.14 20.98 -15.27
N LEU A 394 5.04 20.43 -14.06
CA LEU A 394 6.17 19.80 -13.38
C LEU A 394 6.67 18.54 -14.10
N ARG A 395 5.76 17.85 -14.81
CA ARG A 395 6.05 16.63 -15.59
C ARG A 395 6.47 16.94 -17.03
N PHE A 396 6.23 18.15 -17.51
CA PHE A 396 6.51 18.54 -18.90
C PHE A 396 7.97 18.26 -19.34
N PRO A 397 9.03 18.56 -18.56
CA PRO A 397 10.39 18.20 -18.95
C PRO A 397 10.63 16.69 -19.13
N SER A 398 10.06 15.86 -18.24
CA SER A 398 10.13 14.39 -18.37
C SER A 398 9.41 13.95 -19.64
N PHE A 399 8.20 14.47 -19.87
CA PHE A 399 7.41 14.18 -21.07
C PHE A 399 8.19 14.47 -22.36
N ILE A 400 8.81 15.66 -22.48
CA ILE A 400 9.61 16.01 -23.67
C ILE A 400 10.82 15.07 -23.83
N SER A 401 11.51 14.77 -22.73
CA SER A 401 12.66 13.85 -22.74
C SER A 401 12.30 12.45 -23.22
N GLN A 402 11.12 11.97 -22.83
CA GLN A 402 10.65 10.62 -23.15
C GLN A 402 10.07 10.56 -24.57
N LEU A 403 9.22 11.51 -24.97
CA LEU A 403 8.54 11.50 -26.27
C LEU A 403 9.50 11.61 -27.46
N LYS A 404 10.54 12.44 -27.34
CA LYS A 404 11.57 12.67 -28.39
C LYS A 404 11.02 13.11 -29.77
N ASP A 405 9.76 13.54 -29.86
CA ASP A 405 9.13 14.09 -31.07
C ASP A 405 8.95 15.61 -30.95
N HIS A 406 10.06 16.33 -30.99
CA HIS A 406 10.05 17.78 -30.79
C HIS A 406 9.28 18.50 -31.90
N ALA A 407 9.34 18.00 -33.14
CA ALA A 407 8.68 18.62 -34.28
C ALA A 407 7.15 18.67 -34.10
N SER A 408 6.54 17.56 -33.66
CA SER A 408 5.09 17.50 -33.42
C SER A 408 4.67 18.36 -32.23
N VAL A 409 5.50 18.48 -31.19
CA VAL A 409 5.25 19.40 -30.08
C VAL A 409 5.31 20.86 -30.53
N LEU A 410 6.30 21.22 -31.36
CA LEU A 410 6.49 22.58 -31.85
C LEU A 410 5.34 23.08 -32.76
N GLN A 411 4.63 22.18 -33.43
CA GLN A 411 3.40 22.52 -34.17
C GLN A 411 2.27 23.05 -33.26
N ASN A 412 2.36 22.78 -31.95
CA ASN A 412 1.38 23.14 -30.94
C ASN A 412 1.94 24.19 -29.95
N LYS A 413 2.89 25.03 -30.43
CA LYS A 413 3.56 26.05 -29.60
C LYS A 413 2.62 27.08 -28.99
N ASP A 414 1.46 27.32 -29.61
CA ASP A 414 0.41 28.21 -29.12
C ASP A 414 -0.11 27.77 -27.74
N PHE A 415 -0.29 26.46 -27.51
CA PHE A 415 -0.71 25.94 -26.20
C PHE A 415 0.35 26.11 -25.13
N LEU A 416 1.63 25.91 -25.47
CA LEU A 416 2.74 26.10 -24.54
C LEU A 416 2.84 27.57 -24.08
N LEU A 417 2.71 28.50 -25.03
CA LEU A 417 2.66 29.93 -24.73
C LEU A 417 1.40 30.30 -23.93
N ASN A 418 0.26 29.69 -24.22
CA ASN A 418 -0.97 29.92 -23.47
C ASN A 418 -0.86 29.45 -22.02
N GLN A 419 -0.24 28.29 -21.76
CA GLN A 419 0.05 27.84 -20.40
C GLN A 419 0.97 28.80 -19.66
N LEU A 420 2.05 29.28 -20.30
CA LEU A 420 2.92 30.30 -19.68
C LEU A 420 2.18 31.59 -19.31
N LYS A 421 1.16 31.98 -20.08
CA LYS A 421 0.35 33.18 -19.82
C LYS A 421 -0.65 33.00 -18.69
N ASN A 422 -1.22 31.80 -18.55
CA ASN A 422 -2.36 31.57 -17.65
C ASN A 422 -2.00 30.77 -16.39
N ASN A 423 -0.82 30.15 -16.31
CA ASN A 423 -0.44 29.37 -15.13
C ASN A 423 -0.31 30.27 -13.89
N GLU A 424 -0.97 29.92 -12.79
CA GLU A 424 -1.02 30.72 -11.56
C GLU A 424 0.12 30.41 -10.58
N ASN A 425 0.89 29.35 -10.84
CA ASN A 425 1.99 28.89 -10.02
C ASN A 425 3.35 29.26 -10.67
N PRO A 426 4.13 30.16 -10.05
CA PRO A 426 5.40 30.60 -10.62
C PRO A 426 6.41 29.47 -10.83
N TYR A 427 6.42 28.44 -9.98
CA TYR A 427 7.42 27.37 -10.08
C TYR A 427 7.09 26.44 -11.24
N GLU A 428 5.81 26.10 -11.43
CA GLU A 428 5.33 25.34 -12.59
C GLU A 428 5.69 26.02 -13.91
N LEU A 429 5.58 27.35 -13.97
CA LEU A 429 5.98 28.15 -15.13
C LEU A 429 7.47 27.99 -15.44
N LEU A 430 8.35 27.98 -14.43
CA LEU A 430 9.79 27.71 -14.65
C LEU A 430 10.06 26.27 -15.11
N PHE A 431 9.30 25.29 -14.62
CA PHE A 431 9.39 23.90 -15.10
C PHE A 431 8.94 23.77 -16.55
N LEU A 432 7.86 24.46 -16.94
CA LEU A 432 7.40 24.54 -18.32
C LEU A 432 8.48 25.14 -19.23
N MET A 433 9.13 26.23 -18.80
CA MET A 433 10.26 26.83 -19.53
C MET A 433 11.46 25.88 -19.68
N LYS A 434 11.74 25.06 -18.66
CA LYS A 434 12.77 24.02 -18.75
C LYS A 434 12.44 23.01 -19.85
N GLY A 435 11.19 22.56 -19.95
CA GLY A 435 10.76 21.67 -21.03
C GLY A 435 10.78 22.35 -22.41
N ILE A 436 10.36 23.62 -22.51
CA ILE A 436 10.45 24.40 -23.76
C ILE A 436 11.91 24.50 -24.23
N LYS A 437 12.86 24.74 -23.31
CA LYS A 437 14.30 24.77 -23.63
C LYS A 437 14.77 23.43 -24.24
N MET A 438 14.22 22.30 -23.79
CA MET A 438 14.57 20.97 -24.31
C MET A 438 14.12 20.74 -25.76
N LEU A 439 13.11 21.47 -26.24
CA LEU A 439 12.70 21.45 -27.65
C LEU A 439 13.74 22.02 -28.60
N LYS A 440 14.73 22.79 -28.08
CA LYS A 440 15.80 23.45 -28.83
C LYS A 440 15.32 24.50 -29.85
N ASP A 441 14.11 25.02 -29.69
CA ASP A 441 13.58 26.14 -30.49
C ASP A 441 13.87 27.47 -29.79
N LYS A 442 14.79 28.26 -30.37
CA LYS A 442 15.22 29.55 -29.78
C LYS A 442 14.12 30.60 -29.79
N ASN A 443 13.27 30.60 -30.82
CA ASN A 443 12.22 31.62 -30.95
C ASN A 443 11.14 31.40 -29.88
N LEU A 444 10.66 30.16 -29.75
CA LEU A 444 9.71 29.77 -28.72
C LEU A 444 10.26 30.01 -27.32
N PHE A 445 11.53 29.67 -27.06
CA PHE A 445 12.15 29.94 -25.77
C PHE A 445 12.20 31.44 -25.46
N ASN A 446 12.57 32.28 -26.44
CA ASN A 446 12.60 33.73 -26.26
C ASN A 446 11.20 34.33 -26.05
N GLU A 447 10.21 33.89 -26.83
CA GLU A 447 8.80 34.29 -26.66
C GLU A 447 8.29 33.91 -25.26
N GLY A 448 8.61 32.70 -24.80
CA GLY A 448 8.28 32.25 -23.45
C GLY A 448 8.97 33.06 -22.36
N ALA A 449 10.27 33.36 -22.53
CA ALA A 449 11.04 34.17 -21.60
C ALA A 449 10.46 35.59 -21.44
N VAL A 450 10.00 36.21 -22.53
CA VAL A 450 9.31 37.52 -22.46
C VAL A 450 8.04 37.45 -21.60
N ILE A 451 7.26 36.35 -21.70
CA ILE A 451 6.08 36.14 -20.85
C ILE A 451 6.50 35.98 -19.38
N VAL A 452 7.56 35.22 -19.09
CA VAL A 452 8.05 35.05 -17.71
C VAL A 452 8.49 36.39 -17.11
N VAL A 453 9.21 37.21 -17.88
CA VAL A 453 9.67 38.53 -17.45
C VAL A 453 8.50 39.47 -17.19
N SER A 454 7.51 39.52 -18.08
CA SER A 454 6.35 40.41 -17.91
C SER A 454 5.50 40.04 -16.70
N ARG A 455 5.48 38.76 -16.29
CA ARG A 455 4.74 38.25 -15.13
C ARG A 455 5.54 38.28 -13.82
N LYS A 456 6.78 38.76 -13.79
CA LYS A 456 7.64 38.81 -12.59
C LYS A 456 6.93 39.39 -11.36
N ALA A 457 6.21 40.50 -11.54
CA ALA A 457 5.57 41.23 -10.45
C ALA A 457 4.37 40.48 -9.84
N GLU A 458 3.66 39.68 -10.64
CA GLU A 458 2.48 38.91 -10.23
C GLU A 458 2.81 37.91 -9.12
N PHE A 459 4.00 37.32 -9.19
CA PHE A 459 4.39 36.20 -8.35
C PHE A 459 5.24 36.59 -7.13
N LYS A 460 5.42 37.88 -6.84
CA LYS A 460 6.20 38.37 -5.68
C LYS A 460 5.70 37.85 -4.32
N LYS A 461 4.41 37.46 -4.25
CA LYS A 461 3.79 36.88 -3.05
C LYS A 461 4.25 35.45 -2.75
N PHE A 462 4.84 34.73 -3.72
CA PHE A 462 5.26 33.35 -3.53
C PHE A 462 6.64 33.29 -2.86
N PRO A 463 6.83 32.45 -1.82
CA PRO A 463 8.11 32.32 -1.11
C PRO A 463 9.27 32.02 -2.07
N VAL A 464 10.48 32.51 -1.84
CA VAL A 464 11.66 32.19 -2.67
C VAL A 464 11.53 32.44 -4.20
N TRP A 465 10.44 33.03 -4.70
CA TRP A 465 10.23 33.27 -6.13
C TRP A 465 11.33 34.15 -6.72
N GLU A 466 11.64 35.27 -6.06
CA GLU A 466 12.65 36.23 -6.52
C GLU A 466 14.02 35.57 -6.70
N GLU A 467 14.40 34.65 -5.81
CA GLU A 467 15.63 33.87 -5.91
C GLU A 467 15.59 32.92 -7.11
N LYS A 468 14.52 32.11 -7.24
CA LYS A 468 14.36 31.16 -8.34
C LYS A 468 14.29 31.83 -9.70
N TYR A 469 13.60 32.96 -9.79
CA TYR A 469 13.51 33.80 -10.97
C TYR A 469 14.89 34.36 -11.36
N ARG A 470 15.64 34.96 -10.42
CA ARG A 470 16.99 35.47 -10.71
C ARG A 470 17.95 34.38 -11.18
N SER A 471 17.89 33.21 -10.56
CA SER A 471 18.64 32.03 -11.01
C SER A 471 18.25 31.65 -12.44
N PHE A 472 16.95 31.59 -12.75
CA PHE A 472 16.47 31.31 -14.11
C PHE A 472 16.96 32.35 -15.14
N ILE A 473 16.87 33.65 -14.86
CA ILE A 473 17.34 34.71 -15.77
C ILE A 473 18.84 34.57 -16.03
N LYS A 474 19.64 34.38 -14.97
CA LYS A 474 21.10 34.25 -15.04
C LYS A 474 21.52 32.98 -15.78
N GLU A 475 20.95 31.83 -15.44
CA GLU A 475 21.28 30.54 -16.05
C GLU A 475 20.98 30.47 -17.56
N ASN A 476 20.04 31.31 -18.02
CA ASN A 476 19.58 31.32 -19.40
C ASN A 476 20.01 32.56 -20.19
N ASN A 477 20.77 33.48 -19.59
CA ASN A 477 21.20 34.74 -20.21
C ASN A 477 20.03 35.56 -20.80
N ILE A 478 18.90 35.61 -20.09
CA ILE A 478 17.72 36.36 -20.53
C ILE A 478 17.94 37.84 -20.24
N LYS A 479 17.61 38.71 -21.21
CA LYS A 479 17.61 40.15 -20.98
C LYS A 479 16.27 40.55 -20.36
N GLU A 480 16.31 41.16 -19.18
CA GLU A 480 15.15 41.77 -18.53
C GLU A 480 14.78 43.11 -19.15
#